data_AF-A0A1F3KES0-F1
#
_entry.id   AF-A0A1F3KES0-F1
#
_cell.length_a   1.000
_cell.length_b   1.000
_cell.length_c   1.000
_cell.angle_alpha   90.00
_cell.angle_beta   90.00
_cell.angle_gamma   90.00
#
_symmetry.space_group_name_H-M   'P 1'
#
loop_
_entity.id
_entity.type
_entity.pdbx_description
1 polymer ?
#
loop_
_entity_poly.entity_id
_entity_poly.type
_entity_poly.pdbx_seq_one_letter_code
_entity_poly.pdbx_strand_id
1 'polypeptide(L)'
;MTKNFLLLLCLFQISILFASAQVKLKVNFKVKADTINIPEYDIKHIDKSNQLVFKMKFGEPEIKNPKEAKRLTGGVIQQIELVYTNYPVGADLELLNKRRLIELYLLAPEVFDNPMTEWKFVAQTKCKSNWDASRLFHGIVITYRKAPTAESAKEEATFLKDAVKTDYSLKGMVKNKTVLVDSTVLKIFNRNSTWKNMLVVGDFTGSMSPYIAQVLIWHSLNIQKKAVMNFVFFNDGDMTLDSKKVIGKTGGIYDCTADNLDTVLNTAIKTITNGFGGDSPENDVEAILYGIEKFPKCEEIILIADNWANMRDYSLISKIKKPVRVILCGAQTAVNIQYLDLALQTKGSIHTIEEDIEDLVKITEGKTIKIGKKSFRMSKGKFVPID
;
A
#
# COMPACT_ATOMS: atom_id res chain seq x y z
N MET A 1 -35.22 -47.02 -50.74
CA MET A 1 -35.89 -45.96 -49.95
C MET A 1 -34.83 -45.32 -49.04
N THR A 2 -33.81 -44.74 -49.67
CA THR A 2 -32.52 -44.43 -49.06
C THR A 2 -31.77 -43.55 -50.07
N LYS A 3 -31.77 -42.22 -49.85
CA LYS A 3 -30.73 -41.27 -50.32
C LYS A 3 -31.07 -39.79 -50.11
N ASN A 4 -32.32 -39.42 -49.78
CA ASN A 4 -32.69 -38.00 -49.65
C ASN A 4 -32.86 -37.46 -48.22
N PHE A 5 -32.56 -38.25 -47.18
CA PHE A 5 -32.68 -37.77 -45.79
C PHE A 5 -31.34 -37.34 -45.16
N LEU A 6 -30.20 -37.63 -45.81
CA LEU A 6 -28.88 -37.28 -45.27
C LEU A 6 -28.39 -35.88 -45.67
N LEU A 7 -28.94 -35.29 -46.74
CA LEU A 7 -28.49 -33.97 -47.22
C LEU A 7 -29.15 -32.79 -46.49
N LEU A 8 -30.29 -33.00 -45.83
CA LEU A 8 -30.97 -31.93 -45.06
C LEU A 8 -30.44 -31.79 -43.62
N LEU A 9 -29.79 -32.81 -43.06
CA LEU A 9 -29.17 -32.72 -41.73
C LEU A 9 -27.77 -32.07 -41.74
N CYS A 10 -27.06 -32.08 -42.88
CA CYS A 10 -25.76 -31.42 -43.00
C CYS A 10 -25.84 -29.91 -43.27
N LEU A 11 -27.00 -29.37 -43.67
CA LEU A 11 -27.20 -27.93 -43.87
C LEU A 11 -27.79 -27.21 -42.65
N PHE A 12 -28.19 -27.94 -41.60
CA PHE A 12 -28.68 -27.36 -40.34
C PHE A 12 -27.64 -27.42 -39.20
N GLN A 13 -26.46 -28.00 -39.43
CA GLN A 13 -25.33 -27.99 -38.48
C GLN A 13 -24.20 -27.02 -38.84
N ILE A 14 -24.29 -26.28 -39.95
CA ILE A 14 -23.28 -25.27 -40.35
C ILE A 14 -23.76 -23.83 -40.08
N SER A 15 -24.97 -23.64 -39.55
CA SER A 15 -25.50 -22.32 -39.18
C SER A 15 -25.38 -21.96 -37.69
N ILE A 16 -24.71 -22.79 -36.87
CA ILE A 16 -24.56 -22.56 -35.42
C ILE A 16 -23.14 -22.06 -35.03
N LEU A 17 -22.21 -21.94 -35.98
CA LEU A 17 -20.81 -21.59 -35.69
C LEU A 17 -20.37 -20.18 -36.10
N PHE A 18 -21.24 -19.17 -36.09
CA PHE A 18 -20.80 -17.76 -36.05
C PHE A 18 -21.79 -16.86 -35.30
N ALA A 19 -22.22 -17.27 -34.11
CA ALA A 19 -22.63 -16.32 -33.10
C ALA A 19 -21.38 -15.96 -32.31
N SER A 20 -20.60 -14.98 -32.79
CA SER A 20 -19.64 -14.27 -31.98
C SER A 20 -20.44 -13.62 -30.85
N ALA A 21 -20.62 -14.33 -29.74
CA ALA A 21 -21.12 -13.77 -28.51
C ALA A 21 -20.05 -12.76 -28.05
N GLN A 22 -20.11 -11.54 -28.58
CA GLN A 22 -19.45 -10.40 -28.01
C GLN A 22 -20.10 -10.19 -26.66
N VAL A 23 -19.54 -10.82 -25.63
CA VAL A 23 -19.76 -10.41 -24.25
C VAL A 23 -19.33 -8.96 -24.21
N LYS A 24 -20.28 -8.03 -24.31
CA LYS A 24 -20.06 -6.61 -24.02
C LYS A 24 -19.82 -6.51 -22.53
N LEU A 25 -18.60 -6.84 -22.12
CA LEU A 25 -18.09 -6.56 -20.79
C LEU A 25 -18.08 -5.03 -20.66
N LYS A 26 -19.11 -4.49 -20.00
CA LYS A 26 -19.14 -3.08 -19.58
C LYS A 26 -18.18 -2.94 -18.41
N VAL A 27 -16.88 -2.94 -18.71
CA VAL A 27 -15.86 -2.59 -17.72
C VAL A 27 -15.84 -1.06 -17.63
N ASN A 28 -16.21 -0.53 -16.47
CA ASN A 28 -16.09 0.88 -16.17
C ASN A 28 -15.00 1.06 -15.12
N PHE A 29 -13.84 1.52 -15.55
CA PHE A 29 -12.74 1.81 -14.65
C PHE A 29 -12.97 3.16 -13.98
N LYS A 30 -12.91 3.23 -12.65
CA LYS A 30 -12.80 4.49 -11.92
C LYS A 30 -11.34 4.97 -11.94
N VAL A 31 -10.78 5.14 -13.13
CA VAL A 31 -9.41 5.62 -13.32
C VAL A 31 -9.47 7.12 -13.59
N LYS A 32 -8.93 7.90 -12.64
CA LYS A 32 -8.70 9.32 -12.82
C LYS A 32 -7.19 9.52 -12.97
N ALA A 33 -6.77 9.91 -14.17
CA ALA A 33 -5.37 10.07 -14.52
C ALA A 33 -5.13 11.41 -15.20
N ASP A 34 -4.14 12.16 -14.73
CA ASP A 34 -3.63 13.29 -15.48
C ASP A 34 -2.85 12.77 -16.70
N THR A 35 -3.00 13.45 -17.83
CA THR A 35 -2.14 13.20 -19.00
C THR A 35 -0.92 14.10 -18.95
N ILE A 36 0.24 13.48 -18.83
CA ILE A 36 1.54 14.15 -18.82
C ILE A 36 2.15 14.01 -20.21
N ASN A 37 2.53 15.15 -20.80
CA ASN A 37 3.21 15.18 -22.09
C ASN A 37 4.72 15.27 -21.86
N ILE A 38 5.49 14.31 -22.39
CA ILE A 38 6.95 14.30 -22.32
C ILE A 38 7.53 14.04 -23.71
N PRO A 39 8.79 14.43 -24.00
CA PRO A 39 9.41 14.07 -25.27
C PRO A 39 9.49 12.55 -25.46
N GLU A 40 10.09 11.83 -24.51
CA GLU A 40 10.36 10.39 -24.60
C GLU A 40 10.39 9.81 -23.18
N TYR A 41 9.80 8.63 -22.98
CA TYR A 41 9.78 7.96 -21.68
C TYR A 41 11.09 7.21 -21.44
N ASP A 42 11.70 7.41 -20.27
CA ASP A 42 12.99 6.82 -19.94
C ASP A 42 12.85 5.38 -19.42
N ILE A 43 12.58 4.46 -20.33
CA ILE A 43 12.43 3.03 -20.01
C ILE A 43 13.75 2.36 -19.59
N LYS A 44 14.90 3.05 -19.72
CA LYS A 44 16.22 2.48 -19.38
C LYS A 44 16.49 2.52 -17.88
N HIS A 45 15.88 3.46 -17.16
CA HIS A 45 16.07 3.65 -15.71
C HIS A 45 14.94 3.03 -14.87
N ILE A 46 14.35 1.93 -15.34
CA ILE A 46 13.36 1.17 -14.55
C ILE A 46 14.05 0.45 -13.39
N ASP A 47 13.56 0.69 -12.17
CA ASP A 47 13.98 -0.04 -10.99
C ASP A 47 13.29 -1.41 -10.95
N LYS A 48 14.03 -2.44 -11.35
CA LYS A 48 13.51 -3.82 -11.41
C LYS A 48 13.14 -4.40 -10.03
N SER A 49 13.52 -3.75 -8.93
CA SER A 49 13.20 -4.21 -7.58
C SER A 49 11.72 -4.01 -7.23
N ASN A 50 11.11 -2.90 -7.70
CA ASN A 50 9.75 -2.47 -7.37
C ASN A 50 8.92 -2.01 -8.59
N GLN A 51 9.47 -2.08 -9.81
CA GLN A 51 8.73 -1.77 -11.03
C GLN A 51 8.59 -2.97 -11.97
N LEU A 52 7.42 -3.06 -12.59
CA LEU A 52 7.07 -4.06 -13.59
C LEU A 52 6.63 -3.38 -14.89
N VAL A 53 7.06 -3.92 -16.02
CA VAL A 53 6.79 -3.35 -17.35
C VAL A 53 6.00 -4.34 -18.19
N PHE A 54 4.79 -3.96 -18.61
CA PHE A 54 4.01 -4.64 -19.64
C PHE A 54 4.23 -3.96 -20.97
N LYS A 55 4.78 -4.68 -21.94
CA LYS A 55 5.12 -4.15 -23.27
C LYS A 55 3.95 -4.30 -24.22
N MET A 56 3.69 -3.27 -25.01
CA MET A 56 2.71 -3.24 -26.08
C MET A 56 3.39 -2.75 -27.36
N LYS A 57 2.76 -2.98 -28.52
CA LYS A 57 3.19 -2.36 -29.78
C LYS A 57 2.46 -1.03 -29.99
N PHE A 58 3.06 -0.16 -30.81
CA PHE A 58 2.38 1.04 -31.29
C PHE A 58 1.05 0.68 -31.97
N GLY A 59 -0.02 1.40 -31.62
CA GLY A 59 -1.36 1.18 -32.15
C GLY A 59 -2.09 -0.08 -31.64
N GLU A 60 -1.43 -0.94 -30.85
CA GLU A 60 -2.01 -2.19 -30.37
C GLU A 60 -2.34 -2.12 -28.86
N PRO A 61 -3.41 -2.81 -28.41
CA PRO A 61 -3.71 -2.94 -27.00
C PRO A 61 -3.00 -4.13 -26.32
N GLU A 62 -2.63 -5.16 -27.09
CA GLU A 62 -2.19 -6.46 -26.57
C GLU A 62 -0.88 -6.38 -25.76
N ILE A 63 -0.91 -6.95 -24.55
CA ILE A 63 0.26 -7.12 -23.69
C ILE A 63 1.12 -8.30 -24.17
N LYS A 64 2.38 -8.04 -24.49
CA LYS A 64 3.29 -9.06 -25.07
C LYS A 64 3.95 -9.97 -24.04
N ASN A 65 3.85 -9.65 -22.76
CA ASN A 65 4.46 -10.42 -21.65
C ASN A 65 3.45 -10.71 -20.52
N PRO A 66 2.32 -11.39 -20.81
CA PRO A 66 1.23 -11.57 -19.85
C PRO A 66 1.64 -12.40 -18.62
N LYS A 67 2.61 -13.31 -18.76
CA LYS A 67 3.13 -14.14 -17.66
C LYS A 67 3.77 -13.34 -16.52
N GLU A 68 4.14 -12.08 -16.75
CA GLU A 68 4.71 -11.22 -15.71
C GLU A 68 3.65 -10.79 -14.67
N ALA A 69 2.35 -10.83 -15.01
CA ALA A 69 1.27 -10.39 -14.12
C ALA A 69 1.25 -11.10 -12.76
N LYS A 70 1.64 -12.39 -12.73
CA LYS A 70 1.78 -13.18 -11.49
C LYS A 70 2.73 -12.57 -10.44
N ARG A 71 3.59 -11.64 -10.83
CA ARG A 71 4.52 -10.95 -9.91
C ARG A 71 3.83 -9.86 -9.08
N LEU A 72 2.63 -9.46 -9.47
CA LEU A 72 1.80 -8.47 -8.77
C LEU A 72 0.91 -9.10 -7.71
N THR A 73 0.71 -10.42 -7.75
CA THR A 73 -0.17 -11.14 -6.84
C THR A 73 0.22 -10.90 -5.38
N GLY A 74 -0.73 -10.44 -4.57
CA GLY A 74 -0.55 -10.09 -3.16
C GLY A 74 0.28 -8.83 -2.91
N GLY A 75 0.77 -8.17 -3.95
CA GLY A 75 1.52 -6.92 -3.85
C GLY A 75 0.61 -5.71 -3.70
N VAL A 76 1.18 -4.62 -3.19
CA VAL A 76 0.49 -3.33 -3.07
C VAL A 76 0.86 -2.45 -4.26
N ILE A 77 -0.15 -2.08 -5.06
CA ILE A 77 0.03 -1.25 -6.25
C ILE A 77 0.03 0.23 -5.86
N GLN A 78 1.16 0.90 -6.08
CA GLN A 78 1.36 2.30 -5.70
C GLN A 78 1.07 3.24 -6.86
N GLN A 79 1.56 2.92 -8.05
CA GLN A 79 1.41 3.75 -9.25
C GLN A 79 1.25 2.89 -10.50
N ILE A 80 0.40 3.32 -11.43
CA ILE A 80 0.27 2.75 -12.78
C ILE A 80 0.43 3.87 -13.81
N GLU A 81 1.39 3.69 -14.72
CA GLU A 81 1.64 4.60 -15.84
C GLU A 81 1.28 3.90 -17.15
N LEU A 82 0.28 4.43 -17.86
CA LEU A 82 0.00 4.03 -19.24
C LEU A 82 0.82 4.91 -20.18
N VAL A 83 1.87 4.34 -20.78
CA VAL A 83 2.79 5.05 -21.66
C VAL A 83 2.45 4.78 -23.12
N TYR A 84 2.23 5.86 -23.87
CA TYR A 84 1.91 5.81 -25.29
C TYR A 84 2.49 7.02 -26.02
N THR A 85 2.28 7.10 -27.33
CA THR A 85 2.67 8.25 -28.15
C THR A 85 1.45 9.09 -28.46
N ASN A 86 1.59 10.41 -28.51
CA ASN A 86 0.50 11.31 -28.91
C ASN A 86 0.20 11.28 -30.43
N TYR A 87 0.70 10.28 -31.15
CA TYR A 87 0.58 10.15 -32.60
C TYR A 87 -0.60 9.22 -32.99
N PRO A 88 -1.39 9.58 -34.02
CA PRO A 88 -1.33 10.83 -34.79
C PRO A 88 -1.66 12.05 -33.93
N VAL A 89 -0.94 13.15 -34.13
CA VAL A 89 -1.10 14.35 -33.30
C VAL A 89 -2.53 14.88 -33.41
N GLY A 90 -3.18 15.07 -32.25
CA GLY A 90 -4.57 15.52 -32.17
C GLY A 90 -5.62 14.42 -32.32
N ALA A 91 -5.23 13.16 -32.53
CA ALA A 91 -6.17 12.04 -32.54
C ALA A 91 -6.69 11.73 -31.13
N ASP A 92 -7.95 11.33 -31.05
CA ASP A 92 -8.51 10.76 -29.82
C ASP A 92 -8.02 9.31 -29.64
N LEU A 93 -7.24 9.10 -28.58
CA LEU A 93 -6.66 7.80 -28.22
C LEU A 93 -7.37 7.13 -27.05
N GLU A 94 -8.50 7.69 -26.58
CA GLU A 94 -9.23 7.19 -25.41
C GLU A 94 -9.66 5.72 -25.59
N LEU A 95 -10.23 5.38 -26.75
CA LEU A 95 -10.68 4.01 -27.02
C LEU A 95 -9.52 3.01 -27.00
N LEU A 96 -8.38 3.37 -27.59
CA LEU A 96 -7.19 2.50 -27.60
C LEU A 96 -6.64 2.32 -26.18
N ASN A 97 -6.54 3.41 -25.42
CA ASN A 97 -6.07 3.39 -24.04
C ASN A 97 -7.02 2.59 -23.14
N LYS A 98 -8.34 2.71 -23.32
CA LYS A 98 -9.31 1.88 -22.62
C LYS A 98 -9.13 0.40 -22.91
N ARG A 99 -8.86 0.01 -24.17
CA ARG A 99 -8.56 -1.38 -24.53
C ARG A 99 -7.28 -1.88 -23.87
N ARG A 100 -6.24 -1.05 -23.78
CA ARG A 100 -5.00 -1.38 -23.05
C ARG A 100 -5.23 -1.64 -21.56
N LEU A 101 -6.09 -0.85 -20.93
CA LEU A 101 -6.47 -1.08 -19.53
C LEU A 101 -7.33 -2.35 -19.36
N ILE A 102 -8.17 -2.71 -20.34
CA ILE A 102 -8.89 -3.99 -20.34
C ILE A 102 -7.91 -5.16 -20.40
N GLU A 103 -6.87 -5.10 -21.24
CA GLU A 103 -5.86 -6.15 -21.29
C GLU A 103 -5.17 -6.35 -19.93
N LEU A 104 -4.85 -5.25 -19.22
CA LEU A 104 -4.32 -5.36 -17.85
C LEU A 104 -5.34 -5.95 -16.88
N TYR A 105 -6.59 -5.50 -16.92
CA TYR A 105 -7.67 -5.98 -16.05
C TYR A 105 -7.94 -7.47 -16.20
N LEU A 106 -7.86 -8.00 -17.43
CA LEU A 106 -8.02 -9.43 -17.68
C LEU A 106 -6.86 -10.27 -17.11
N LEU A 107 -5.68 -9.67 -16.92
CA LEU A 107 -4.50 -10.36 -16.38
C LEU A 107 -4.37 -10.23 -14.86
N ALA A 108 -4.72 -9.07 -14.30
CA ALA A 108 -4.56 -8.75 -12.88
C ALA A 108 -5.66 -7.76 -12.47
N PRO A 109 -6.92 -8.21 -12.28
CA PRO A 109 -8.03 -7.33 -11.91
C PRO A 109 -7.81 -6.61 -10.58
N GLU A 110 -7.09 -7.23 -9.65
CA GLU A 110 -6.81 -6.71 -8.31
C GLU A 110 -6.06 -5.37 -8.30
N VAL A 111 -5.33 -5.05 -9.38
CA VAL A 111 -4.58 -3.78 -9.47
C VAL A 111 -5.48 -2.55 -9.57
N PHE A 112 -6.78 -2.75 -9.83
CA PHE A 112 -7.78 -1.70 -9.94
C PHE A 112 -8.58 -1.49 -8.65
N ASP A 113 -8.39 -2.34 -7.63
CA ASP A 113 -9.20 -2.32 -6.41
C ASP A 113 -8.76 -1.26 -5.41
N ASN A 114 -7.50 -0.81 -5.50
CA ASN A 114 -6.94 0.15 -4.56
C ASN A 114 -7.23 1.61 -4.96
N PRO A 115 -8.08 2.35 -4.23
CA PRO A 115 -8.40 3.74 -4.55
C PRO A 115 -7.23 4.72 -4.34
N MET A 116 -6.16 4.29 -3.66
CA MET A 116 -4.96 5.11 -3.43
C MET A 116 -3.93 5.00 -4.56
N THR A 117 -4.08 4.06 -5.49
CA THR A 117 -3.17 3.91 -6.63
C THR A 117 -3.13 5.19 -7.47
N GLU A 118 -1.93 5.74 -7.70
CA GLU A 118 -1.72 6.91 -8.54
C GLU A 118 -1.72 6.48 -10.02
N TRP A 119 -2.66 7.02 -10.81
CA TRP A 119 -2.75 6.74 -12.24
C TRP A 119 -2.16 7.89 -13.05
N LYS A 120 -1.30 7.58 -14.03
CA LYS A 120 -0.72 8.57 -14.95
C LYS A 120 -0.83 8.09 -16.37
N PHE A 121 -1.29 8.97 -17.26
CA PHE A 121 -1.25 8.73 -18.69
C PHE A 121 -0.08 9.52 -19.25
N VAL A 122 0.88 8.85 -19.87
CA VAL A 122 2.11 9.48 -20.33
C VAL A 122 2.14 9.47 -21.86
N ALA A 123 1.91 10.64 -22.44
CA ALA A 123 1.90 10.86 -23.88
C ALA A 123 3.27 11.36 -24.34
N GLN A 124 3.99 10.52 -25.10
CA GLN A 124 5.27 10.87 -25.69
C GLN A 124 5.08 11.69 -26.97
N THR A 125 5.84 12.77 -27.11
CA THR A 125 5.67 13.77 -28.18
C THR A 125 6.81 13.78 -29.21
N LYS A 126 7.89 13.02 -28.99
CA LYS A 126 9.04 12.91 -29.90
C LYS A 126 8.77 11.94 -31.07
N CYS A 127 7.63 12.08 -31.73
CA CYS A 127 7.28 11.32 -32.92
C CYS A 127 6.51 12.18 -33.93
N LYS A 128 6.90 12.13 -35.21
CA LYS A 128 6.24 12.86 -36.30
C LYS A 128 5.67 11.94 -37.38
N SER A 129 5.92 10.64 -37.26
CA SER A 129 5.50 9.62 -38.22
C SER A 129 5.14 8.32 -37.49
N ASN A 130 4.43 7.42 -38.19
CA ASN A 130 4.22 6.04 -37.74
C ASN A 130 5.55 5.35 -37.39
N TRP A 131 6.60 5.61 -38.16
CA TRP A 131 7.91 5.00 -37.93
C TRP A 131 8.54 5.50 -36.63
N ASP A 132 8.55 6.81 -36.38
CA ASP A 132 9.05 7.37 -35.11
C ASP A 132 8.25 6.85 -33.94
N ALA A 133 6.91 6.88 -34.06
CA ALA A 133 6.01 6.41 -33.02
C ALA A 133 6.28 4.94 -32.69
N SER A 134 6.42 4.07 -33.69
CA SER A 134 6.66 2.63 -33.49
C SER A 134 7.95 2.28 -32.74
N ARG A 135 8.90 3.22 -32.65
CA ARG A 135 10.19 3.05 -31.96
C ARG A 135 10.18 3.55 -30.52
N LEU A 136 9.20 4.36 -30.14
CA LEU A 136 9.03 4.80 -28.77
C LEU A 136 8.39 3.70 -27.93
N PHE A 137 8.51 3.79 -26.61
CA PHE A 137 7.96 2.77 -25.72
C PHE A 137 6.44 2.85 -25.65
N HIS A 138 5.75 1.72 -25.83
CA HIS A 138 4.32 1.57 -25.55
C HIS A 138 4.13 0.48 -24.53
N GLY A 139 3.31 0.75 -23.53
CA GLY A 139 3.06 -0.22 -22.48
C GLY A 139 2.52 0.37 -21.20
N ILE A 140 2.56 -0.46 -20.16
CA ILE A 140 2.16 -0.07 -18.82
C ILE A 140 3.35 -0.31 -17.89
N VAL A 141 3.69 0.69 -17.09
CA VAL A 141 4.68 0.58 -16.02
C VAL A 141 3.96 0.62 -14.69
N ILE A 142 4.17 -0.39 -13.86
CA ILE A 142 3.54 -0.51 -12.53
C ILE A 142 4.62 -0.43 -11.47
N THR A 143 4.52 0.55 -10.59
CA THR A 143 5.32 0.63 -9.36
C THR A 143 4.53 -0.02 -8.23
N TYR A 144 5.13 -1.01 -7.58
CA TYR A 144 4.47 -1.82 -6.57
C TYR A 144 5.42 -2.26 -5.47
N ARG A 145 4.88 -2.50 -4.28
CA ARG A 145 5.58 -3.20 -3.20
C ARG A 145 5.23 -4.68 -3.28
N LYS A 146 6.24 -5.55 -3.27
CA LYS A 146 6.05 -7.01 -3.29
C LYS A 146 5.33 -7.48 -2.03
N ALA A 147 4.57 -8.56 -2.15
CA ALA A 147 4.04 -9.27 -1.00
C ALA A 147 5.21 -9.77 -0.12
N PRO A 148 5.11 -9.66 1.22
CA PRO A 148 6.08 -10.26 2.11
C PRO A 148 6.07 -11.78 1.98
N THR A 149 7.23 -12.42 2.18
CA THR A 149 7.38 -13.87 2.16
C THR A 149 7.98 -14.37 3.48
N ALA A 150 7.82 -15.65 3.77
CA ALA A 150 8.47 -16.26 4.93
C ALA A 150 10.01 -16.17 4.86
N GLU A 151 10.58 -16.08 3.66
CA GLU A 151 12.01 -15.88 3.46
C GLU A 151 12.41 -14.45 3.77
N SER A 152 11.69 -13.45 3.26
CA SER A 152 11.98 -12.03 3.56
C SER A 152 11.81 -11.72 5.05
N ALA A 153 10.82 -12.32 5.72
CA ALA A 153 10.65 -12.18 7.17
C ALA A 153 11.83 -12.79 7.97
N LYS A 154 12.40 -13.90 7.51
CA LYS A 154 13.60 -14.50 8.11
C LYS A 154 14.84 -13.65 7.89
N GLU A 155 15.01 -13.10 6.69
CA GLU A 155 16.09 -12.16 6.38
C GLU A 155 16.01 -10.93 7.27
N GLU A 156 14.81 -10.36 7.42
CA GLU A 156 14.56 -9.23 8.33
C GLU A 156 14.89 -9.58 9.79
N ALA A 157 14.38 -10.69 10.30
CA ALA A 157 14.67 -11.11 11.66
C ALA A 157 16.18 -11.36 11.88
N THR A 158 16.88 -11.88 10.88
CA THR A 158 18.34 -12.08 10.92
C THR A 158 19.06 -10.74 10.93
N PHE A 159 18.65 -9.81 10.07
CA PHE A 159 19.18 -8.46 10.04
C PHE A 159 19.03 -7.75 11.40
N LEU A 160 17.86 -7.85 12.03
CA LEU A 160 17.62 -7.30 13.38
C LEU A 160 18.46 -8.00 14.45
N LYS A 161 18.62 -9.33 14.39
CA LYS A 161 19.49 -10.08 15.32
C LYS A 161 20.96 -9.67 15.21
N ASP A 162 21.44 -9.45 14.00
CA ASP A 162 22.81 -8.99 13.78
C ASP A 162 22.99 -7.54 14.24
N ALA A 163 21.92 -6.74 14.13
CA ALA A 163 21.89 -5.40 14.68
C ALA A 163 22.04 -5.38 16.22
N VAL A 164 21.46 -6.36 16.92
CA VAL A 164 21.59 -6.54 18.38
C VAL A 164 23.03 -6.89 18.78
N LYS A 165 23.67 -7.81 18.05
CA LYS A 165 24.99 -8.36 18.42
C LYS A 165 26.12 -7.34 18.34
N THR A 166 25.91 -6.27 17.61
CA THR A 166 26.89 -5.21 17.47
C THR A 166 26.19 -3.90 17.82
N ASP A 167 26.37 -3.40 19.05
CA ASP A 167 25.96 -2.03 19.45
C ASP A 167 26.51 -0.96 18.45
N TYR A 168 27.55 -1.35 17.71
CA TYR A 168 28.16 -0.63 16.59
C TYR A 168 27.34 -0.58 15.30
N SER A 169 26.38 -1.48 15.05
CA SER A 169 25.60 -1.54 13.80
C SER A 169 24.37 -0.66 13.80
N LEU A 170 23.66 -0.44 14.91
CA LEU A 170 22.56 0.54 14.92
C LEU A 170 23.11 1.97 14.77
N LYS A 171 24.21 2.30 15.47
CA LYS A 171 24.98 3.54 15.26
C LYS A 171 25.72 3.55 13.91
N GLY A 172 26.13 2.38 13.44
CA GLY A 172 26.77 2.14 12.16
C GLY A 172 25.82 2.28 10.98
N MET A 173 24.54 1.96 11.10
CA MET A 173 23.50 2.20 10.09
C MET A 173 23.28 3.70 9.90
N VAL A 174 23.38 4.46 10.99
CA VAL A 174 23.37 5.94 10.96
C VAL A 174 24.64 6.51 10.32
N LYS A 175 25.82 5.88 10.51
CA LYS A 175 27.12 6.36 9.98
C LYS A 175 27.49 5.85 8.56
N ASN A 176 27.19 4.59 8.24
CA ASN A 176 27.59 3.91 6.99
C ASN A 176 26.60 4.11 5.85
N LYS A 177 25.53 4.89 6.04
CA LYS A 177 24.65 5.26 4.93
C LYS A 177 24.15 4.02 4.16
N THR A 178 23.82 2.93 4.86
CA THR A 178 22.82 2.01 4.33
C THR A 178 21.54 2.83 4.35
N VAL A 179 21.35 3.61 3.27
CA VAL A 179 20.45 4.75 3.25
C VAL A 179 19.08 4.22 3.65
N LEU A 180 18.63 4.59 4.84
CA LEU A 180 17.20 4.52 5.15
C LEU A 180 16.54 5.37 4.07
N VAL A 181 16.00 4.71 3.05
CA VAL A 181 15.39 5.36 1.87
C VAL A 181 14.21 6.23 2.34
N ASP A 182 13.58 5.81 3.43
CA ASP A 182 12.54 6.50 4.16
C ASP A 182 13.00 6.90 5.58
N SER A 183 12.51 8.02 6.12
CA SER A 183 12.80 8.49 7.49
C SER A 183 11.55 8.96 8.25
N THR A 184 10.38 8.45 7.86
CA THR A 184 9.05 8.85 8.36
C THR A 184 8.97 8.79 9.87
N VAL A 185 9.20 7.61 10.46
CA VAL A 185 9.11 7.39 11.91
C VAL A 185 10.13 8.28 12.65
N LEU A 186 11.37 8.34 12.15
CA LEU A 186 12.42 9.16 12.77
C LEU A 186 12.05 10.65 12.80
N LYS A 187 11.58 11.19 11.67
CA LYS A 187 11.20 12.60 11.53
C LYS A 187 10.01 12.96 12.41
N ILE A 188 9.00 12.09 12.45
CA ILE A 188 7.78 12.31 13.23
C ILE A 188 8.08 12.34 14.72
N PHE A 189 8.81 11.36 15.24
CA PHE A 189 9.18 11.40 16.65
C PHE A 189 10.12 12.58 16.98
N ASN A 190 11.01 12.96 16.06
CA ASN A 190 11.91 14.09 16.29
C ASN A 190 11.16 15.43 16.41
N ARG A 191 10.17 15.68 15.55
CA ARG A 191 9.36 16.91 15.62
C ARG A 191 8.36 16.89 16.78
N ASN A 192 7.89 15.72 17.19
CA ASN A 192 6.97 15.52 18.31
C ASN A 192 7.69 15.19 19.64
N SER A 193 8.77 15.92 19.95
CA SER A 193 9.62 15.65 21.12
C SER A 193 8.95 15.86 22.49
N THR A 194 7.74 16.41 22.52
CA THR A 194 6.95 16.64 23.74
C THR A 194 6.17 15.41 24.20
N TRP A 195 5.98 14.40 23.35
CA TRP A 195 5.29 13.16 23.73
C TRP A 195 6.09 12.39 24.77
N LYS A 196 5.41 11.97 25.85
CA LYS A 196 5.98 11.26 27.00
C LYS A 196 4.98 10.23 27.52
N ASN A 197 5.45 9.34 28.39
CA ASN A 197 4.63 8.28 28.97
C ASN A 197 3.90 7.46 27.88
N MET A 198 4.59 7.23 26.76
CA MET A 198 3.99 6.69 25.55
C MET A 198 3.78 5.16 25.67
N LEU A 199 2.62 4.72 25.19
CA LEU A 199 2.40 3.39 24.66
C LEU A 199 2.59 3.46 23.15
N VAL A 200 3.63 2.81 22.62
CA VAL A 200 3.85 2.71 21.18
C VAL A 200 3.32 1.38 20.70
N VAL A 201 2.28 1.41 19.87
CA VAL A 201 1.67 0.28 19.19
C VAL A 201 2.17 0.27 17.76
N GLY A 202 2.83 -0.80 17.32
CA GLY A 202 3.43 -0.89 15.99
C GLY A 202 2.96 -2.08 15.19
N ASP A 203 2.61 -1.83 13.94
CA ASP A 203 2.48 -2.83 12.87
C ASP A 203 3.87 -3.40 12.54
N PHE A 204 4.02 -4.70 12.76
CA PHE A 204 5.23 -5.48 12.52
C PHE A 204 4.99 -6.57 11.45
N THR A 205 4.09 -6.30 10.50
CA THR A 205 3.96 -7.09 9.28
C THR A 205 5.14 -6.83 8.34
N GLY A 206 5.34 -7.73 7.36
CA GLY A 206 6.48 -7.61 6.43
C GLY A 206 6.38 -6.40 5.50
N SER A 207 5.25 -5.72 5.48
CA SER A 207 5.04 -4.47 4.76
C SER A 207 5.79 -3.29 5.43
N MET A 208 6.01 -3.40 6.74
CA MET A 208 6.52 -2.38 7.64
C MET A 208 8.02 -2.45 7.91
N SER A 209 8.73 -3.44 7.35
CA SER A 209 10.17 -3.67 7.60
C SER A 209 11.06 -2.40 7.58
N PRO A 210 10.97 -1.49 6.58
CA PRO A 210 11.81 -0.28 6.59
C PRO A 210 11.47 0.71 7.71
N TYR A 211 10.26 0.64 8.27
CA TYR A 211 9.79 1.50 9.37
C TYR A 211 10.04 0.85 10.74
N ILE A 212 9.96 -0.47 10.85
CA ILE A 212 10.34 -1.24 12.05
C ILE A 212 11.76 -0.90 12.46
N ALA A 213 12.70 -0.93 11.52
CA ALA A 213 14.09 -0.52 11.77
C ALA A 213 14.18 0.91 12.32
N GLN A 214 13.37 1.84 11.82
CA GLN A 214 13.35 3.22 12.31
C GLN A 214 12.81 3.33 13.73
N VAL A 215 11.77 2.56 14.10
CA VAL A 215 11.25 2.51 15.49
C VAL A 215 12.37 2.09 16.44
N LEU A 216 13.08 1.01 16.10
CA LEU A 216 14.15 0.44 16.92
C LEU A 216 15.36 1.39 17.02
N ILE A 217 15.76 2.02 15.91
CA ILE A 217 16.84 3.02 15.89
C ILE A 217 16.46 4.23 16.75
N TRP A 218 15.26 4.78 16.57
CA TRP A 218 14.82 5.94 17.34
C TRP A 218 14.82 5.61 18.83
N HIS A 219 14.29 4.44 19.21
CA HIS A 219 14.24 4.01 20.60
C HIS A 219 15.64 3.84 21.19
N SER A 220 16.56 3.15 20.50
CA SER A 220 17.96 2.99 20.92
C SER A 220 18.66 4.33 21.18
N LEU A 221 18.43 5.32 20.31
CA LEU A 221 19.01 6.66 20.45
C LEU A 221 18.36 7.52 21.56
N ASN A 222 17.13 7.19 21.96
CA ASN A 222 16.33 8.02 22.88
C ASN A 222 15.95 7.32 24.19
N ILE A 223 16.40 6.09 24.44
CA ILE A 223 16.00 5.28 25.59
C ILE A 223 16.22 5.99 26.93
N GLN A 224 17.29 6.78 27.05
CA GLN A 224 17.62 7.56 28.25
C GLN A 224 16.58 8.64 28.58
N LYS A 225 15.79 9.10 27.59
CA LYS A 225 14.71 10.07 27.82
C LYS A 225 13.50 9.46 28.53
N LYS A 226 13.39 8.12 28.55
CA LYS A 226 12.25 7.38 29.14
C LYS A 226 10.88 7.89 28.66
N ALA A 227 10.81 8.35 27.41
CA ALA A 227 9.60 8.90 26.82
C ALA A 227 8.59 7.81 26.45
N VAL A 228 9.08 6.61 26.10
CA VAL A 228 8.26 5.40 25.88
C VAL A 228 8.28 4.57 27.15
N MET A 229 7.11 4.13 27.62
CA MET A 229 6.98 3.20 28.74
C MET A 229 6.89 1.76 28.25
N ASN A 230 6.06 1.53 27.24
CA ASN A 230 5.74 0.20 26.75
C ASN A 230 5.59 0.17 25.23
N PHE A 231 5.92 -0.98 24.67
CA PHE A 231 5.64 -1.31 23.28
C PHE A 231 4.60 -2.42 23.21
N VAL A 232 3.75 -2.33 22.19
CA VAL A 232 2.90 -3.43 21.72
C VAL A 232 3.15 -3.58 20.22
N PHE A 233 3.53 -4.77 19.77
CA PHE A 233 3.73 -5.07 18.36
C PHE A 233 2.69 -6.09 17.90
N PHE A 234 2.23 -5.98 16.67
CA PHE A 234 1.31 -6.95 16.08
C PHE A 234 1.75 -7.40 14.69
N ASN A 235 1.35 -8.62 14.30
CA ASN A 235 1.70 -9.22 13.01
C ASN A 235 0.50 -9.79 12.24
N ASP A 236 -0.72 -9.39 12.63
CA ASP A 236 -1.99 -9.84 12.05
C ASP A 236 -2.25 -11.36 12.17
N GLY A 237 -1.92 -11.91 13.35
CA GLY A 237 -2.51 -13.17 13.82
C GLY A 237 -1.63 -14.40 13.69
N ASP A 238 -0.30 -14.29 13.81
CA ASP A 238 0.63 -15.43 13.90
C ASP A 238 0.47 -16.47 12.77
N MET A 239 0.41 -16.02 11.52
CA MET A 239 0.17 -16.86 10.34
C MET A 239 -1.19 -17.58 10.33
N THR A 240 -2.16 -17.12 11.13
CA THR A 240 -3.54 -17.59 11.03
C THR A 240 -4.05 -17.37 9.61
N LEU A 241 -4.60 -18.41 8.99
CA LEU A 241 -5.19 -18.32 7.66
C LEU A 241 -6.21 -17.17 7.60
N ASP A 242 -6.17 -16.36 6.55
CA ASP A 242 -7.01 -15.16 6.40
C ASP A 242 -8.50 -15.46 6.64
N SER A 243 -8.99 -16.60 6.13
CA SER A 243 -10.38 -17.04 6.30
C SER A 243 -10.78 -17.39 7.74
N LYS A 244 -9.81 -17.50 8.66
CA LYS A 244 -9.99 -17.83 10.07
C LYS A 244 -9.71 -16.65 11.00
N LYS A 245 -9.23 -15.51 10.47
CA LYS A 245 -9.01 -14.31 11.27
C LYS A 245 -10.36 -13.75 11.71
N VAL A 246 -10.59 -13.69 13.02
CA VAL A 246 -11.85 -13.20 13.61
C VAL A 246 -11.58 -11.85 14.27
N ILE A 247 -12.38 -10.84 13.92
CA ILE A 247 -12.27 -9.48 14.49
C ILE A 247 -12.30 -9.54 16.03
N GLY A 248 -11.29 -8.95 16.66
CA GLY A 248 -11.10 -8.91 18.13
C GLY A 248 -10.56 -10.20 18.74
N LYS A 249 -10.17 -11.17 17.91
CA LYS A 249 -9.50 -12.42 18.28
C LYS A 249 -8.48 -12.83 17.20
N THR A 250 -7.92 -11.87 16.48
CA THR A 250 -6.93 -12.15 15.42
C THR A 250 -5.64 -12.66 16.05
N GLY A 251 -5.24 -12.11 17.20
CA GLY A 251 -4.02 -12.52 17.90
C GLY A 251 -2.75 -11.94 17.29
N GLY A 252 -1.61 -12.59 17.53
CA GLY A 252 -0.33 -12.08 17.04
C GLY A 252 0.09 -10.76 17.67
N ILE A 253 -0.29 -10.54 18.94
CA ILE A 253 0.00 -9.33 19.71
C ILE A 253 1.08 -9.68 20.75
N TYR A 254 2.12 -8.87 20.78
CA TYR A 254 3.29 -9.03 21.63
C TYR A 254 3.57 -7.72 22.36
N ASP A 255 4.10 -7.77 23.57
CA ASP A 255 4.40 -6.56 24.34
C ASP A 255 5.67 -6.67 25.16
N CYS A 256 6.24 -5.51 25.49
CA CYS A 256 7.37 -5.41 26.39
C CYS A 256 7.44 -4.02 27.06
N THR A 257 8.29 -3.92 28.08
CA THR A 257 8.75 -2.63 28.59
C THR A 257 9.77 -2.02 27.63
N ALA A 258 9.87 -0.69 27.65
CA ALA A 258 10.77 0.07 26.80
C ALA A 258 12.09 0.46 27.50
N ASP A 259 12.39 -0.08 28.68
CA ASP A 259 13.58 0.27 29.46
C ASP A 259 14.82 -0.56 29.10
N ASN A 260 14.64 -1.65 28.36
CA ASN A 260 15.72 -2.55 27.95
C ASN A 260 15.66 -2.82 26.44
N LEU A 261 16.70 -2.38 25.72
CA LEU A 261 16.77 -2.49 24.26
C LEU A 261 16.74 -3.96 23.77
N ASP A 262 17.41 -4.89 24.45
CA ASP A 262 17.40 -6.31 24.07
C ASP A 262 16.00 -6.91 24.18
N THR A 263 15.23 -6.49 25.20
CA THR A 263 13.85 -6.94 25.39
C THR A 263 12.96 -6.44 24.25
N VAL A 264 13.11 -5.17 23.86
CA VAL A 264 12.39 -4.59 22.72
C VAL A 264 12.75 -5.32 21.42
N LEU A 265 14.03 -5.54 21.17
CA LEU A 265 14.52 -6.22 19.96
C LEU A 265 14.07 -7.68 19.89
N ASN A 266 14.16 -8.43 20.99
CA ASN A 266 13.68 -9.81 21.04
C ASN A 266 12.16 -9.89 20.83
N THR A 267 11.41 -8.91 21.32
CA THR A 267 9.95 -8.84 21.13
C THR A 267 9.59 -8.53 19.68
N ALA A 268 10.30 -7.58 19.05
CA ALA A 268 10.21 -7.29 17.62
C ALA A 268 10.50 -8.53 16.76
N ILE A 269 11.64 -9.18 17.01
CA ILE A 269 12.04 -10.40 16.28
C ILE A 269 10.99 -11.49 16.44
N LYS A 270 10.52 -11.74 17.67
CA LYS A 270 9.49 -12.75 17.94
C LYS A 270 8.23 -12.48 17.13
N THR A 271 7.78 -11.22 17.11
CA THR A 271 6.60 -10.77 16.37
C THR A 271 6.74 -11.09 14.88
N ILE A 272 7.84 -10.65 14.24
CA ILE A 272 8.10 -10.88 12.81
C ILE A 272 8.25 -12.38 12.47
N THR A 273 8.88 -13.15 13.35
CA THR A 273 9.10 -14.59 13.08
C THR A 273 7.84 -15.43 13.21
N ASN A 274 6.87 -14.98 14.02
CA ASN A 274 5.62 -15.69 14.23
C ASN A 274 4.56 -15.34 13.20
N GLY A 275 4.70 -14.23 12.47
CA GLY A 275 3.79 -13.80 11.43
C GLY A 275 4.32 -12.58 10.69
N PHE A 276 3.94 -12.46 9.43
CA PHE A 276 4.33 -11.32 8.57
C PHE A 276 3.12 -10.69 7.88
N GLY A 277 1.92 -10.94 8.40
CA GLY A 277 0.63 -10.57 7.80
C GLY A 277 -0.04 -11.73 7.05
N GLY A 278 -0.81 -11.39 6.01
CA GLY A 278 -1.46 -12.34 5.11
C GLY A 278 -2.21 -11.58 4.01
N ASP A 279 -3.53 -11.48 4.13
CA ASP A 279 -4.34 -10.51 3.40
C ASP A 279 -4.03 -9.05 3.80
N SER A 280 -4.54 -8.12 3.00
CA SER A 280 -4.23 -6.68 3.13
C SER A 280 -4.73 -6.00 4.43
N PRO A 281 -5.87 -6.38 5.05
CA PRO A 281 -6.30 -5.77 6.30
C PRO A 281 -5.51 -6.25 7.52
N GLU A 282 -5.35 -5.43 8.56
CA GLU A 282 -4.54 -5.76 9.75
C GLU A 282 -5.27 -5.49 11.09
N ASN A 283 -4.75 -5.99 12.22
CA ASN A 283 -5.43 -5.97 13.53
C ASN A 283 -4.97 -4.85 14.48
N ASP A 284 -4.89 -3.62 13.95
CA ASP A 284 -4.44 -2.42 14.66
C ASP A 284 -5.23 -2.14 15.94
N VAL A 285 -6.57 -2.21 15.86
CA VAL A 285 -7.45 -1.76 16.96
C VAL A 285 -7.39 -2.74 18.13
N GLU A 286 -7.29 -4.03 17.87
CA GLU A 286 -7.09 -5.08 18.87
C GLU A 286 -5.79 -4.85 19.64
N ALA A 287 -4.70 -4.54 18.94
CA ALA A 287 -3.41 -4.22 19.54
C ALA A 287 -3.46 -2.96 20.42
N ILE A 288 -4.14 -1.90 19.96
CA ILE A 288 -4.36 -0.69 20.75
C ILE A 288 -5.15 -1.00 22.03
N LEU A 289 -6.27 -1.70 21.91
CA LEU A 289 -7.13 -2.03 23.05
C LEU A 289 -6.38 -2.89 24.07
N TYR A 290 -5.64 -3.90 23.61
CA TYR A 290 -4.77 -4.72 24.45
C TYR A 290 -3.78 -3.87 25.24
N GLY A 291 -3.07 -2.96 24.57
CA GLY A 291 -2.09 -2.10 25.22
C GLY A 291 -2.70 -1.10 26.22
N ILE A 292 -3.87 -0.53 25.91
CA ILE A 292 -4.59 0.37 26.83
C ILE A 292 -5.03 -0.37 28.09
N GLU A 293 -5.53 -1.60 27.95
CA GLU A 293 -5.96 -2.43 29.09
C GLU A 293 -4.76 -2.86 29.94
N LYS A 294 -3.68 -3.33 29.30
CA LYS A 294 -2.50 -3.85 29.99
C LYS A 294 -1.65 -2.76 30.64
N PHE A 295 -1.57 -1.58 30.02
CA PHE A 295 -0.71 -0.48 30.44
C PHE A 295 -1.50 0.81 30.71
N PRO A 296 -2.40 0.81 31.71
CA PRO A 296 -3.32 1.93 31.95
C PRO A 296 -2.62 3.25 32.31
N LYS A 297 -1.38 3.17 32.80
CA LYS A 297 -0.51 4.31 33.16
C LYS A 297 0.06 5.08 31.96
N CYS A 298 0.01 4.51 30.76
CA CYS A 298 0.43 5.25 29.57
C CYS A 298 -0.56 6.38 29.26
N GLU A 299 -0.03 7.56 28.95
CA GLU A 299 -0.81 8.77 28.70
C GLU A 299 -1.04 8.97 27.20
N GLU A 300 0.03 8.81 26.41
CA GLU A 300 0.04 9.03 24.98
C GLU A 300 0.02 7.69 24.23
N ILE A 301 -0.97 7.49 23.35
CA ILE A 301 -1.10 6.27 22.54
C ILE A 301 -0.64 6.58 21.13
N ILE A 302 0.47 5.98 20.70
CA ILE A 302 1.06 6.18 19.37
C ILE A 302 0.85 4.90 18.57
N LEU A 303 0.08 4.95 17.49
CA LEU A 303 -0.02 3.86 16.50
C LEU A 303 0.99 4.14 15.39
N ILE A 304 1.77 3.15 14.98
CA ILE A 304 2.64 3.18 13.80
C ILE A 304 2.12 2.13 12.83
N ALA A 305 1.58 2.55 11.69
CA ALA A 305 0.83 1.66 10.80
C ALA A 305 1.16 1.90 9.32
N ASP A 306 0.94 0.86 8.51
CA ASP A 306 1.03 0.96 7.06
C ASP A 306 -0.17 1.73 6.48
N ASN A 307 0.11 2.85 5.82
CA ASN A 307 -0.90 3.62 5.11
C ASN A 307 -1.61 2.81 4.01
N TRP A 308 -1.00 1.76 3.48
CA TRP A 308 -1.57 0.95 2.41
C TRP A 308 -2.48 -0.19 2.89
N ALA A 309 -2.47 -0.49 4.20
CA ALA A 309 -3.32 -1.50 4.82
C ALA A 309 -4.57 -0.87 5.44
N ASN A 310 -5.71 -1.56 5.34
CA ASN A 310 -6.92 -1.19 6.07
C ASN A 310 -6.94 -1.88 7.44
N MET A 311 -7.72 -1.36 8.39
CA MET A 311 -7.93 -2.04 9.67
C MET A 311 -8.98 -3.15 9.49
N ARG A 312 -8.58 -4.41 9.70
CA ARG A 312 -9.48 -5.58 9.79
C ARG A 312 -10.55 -5.35 10.86
N ASP A 313 -10.13 -4.77 11.97
CA ASP A 313 -10.93 -4.57 13.17
C ASP A 313 -11.45 -3.14 13.33
N TYR A 314 -11.62 -2.43 12.20
CA TYR A 314 -12.21 -1.09 12.10
C TYR A 314 -13.49 -0.91 12.95
N SER A 315 -14.34 -1.94 13.02
CA SER A 315 -15.58 -1.90 13.82
C SER A 315 -15.36 -1.71 15.33
N LEU A 316 -14.15 -1.97 15.83
CA LEU A 316 -13.79 -1.87 17.23
C LEU A 316 -13.32 -0.47 17.65
N ILE A 317 -13.10 0.47 16.71
CA ILE A 317 -12.59 1.83 17.01
C ILE A 317 -13.38 2.51 18.12
N SER A 318 -14.71 2.35 18.11
CA SER A 318 -15.62 2.94 19.10
C SER A 318 -15.33 2.53 20.56
N LYS A 319 -14.57 1.45 20.78
CA LYS A 319 -14.15 0.98 22.11
C LYS A 319 -12.96 1.77 22.65
N ILE A 320 -12.17 2.44 21.81
CA ILE A 320 -11.03 3.25 22.24
C ILE A 320 -11.54 4.57 22.85
N LYS A 321 -11.10 4.86 24.08
CA LYS A 321 -11.51 6.06 24.83
C LYS A 321 -10.39 7.09 25.05
N LYS A 322 -9.18 6.77 24.62
CA LYS A 322 -8.00 7.66 24.68
C LYS A 322 -7.67 8.16 23.27
N PRO A 323 -7.15 9.39 23.11
CA PRO A 323 -6.62 9.87 21.84
C PRO A 323 -5.54 8.95 21.28
N VAL A 324 -5.62 8.64 19.98
CA VAL A 324 -4.61 7.86 19.27
C VAL A 324 -3.91 8.74 18.24
N ARG A 325 -2.59 8.90 18.39
CA ARG A 325 -1.74 9.59 17.43
C ARG A 325 -1.22 8.57 16.43
N VAL A 326 -1.59 8.71 15.17
CA VAL A 326 -1.26 7.73 14.13
C VAL A 326 -0.10 8.24 13.29
N ILE A 327 1.05 7.57 13.41
CA ILE A 327 2.18 7.66 12.49
C ILE A 327 1.86 6.79 11.27
N LEU A 328 1.66 7.43 10.11
CA LEU A 328 1.35 6.74 8.87
C LEU A 328 2.56 6.60 7.97
N CYS A 329 2.99 5.37 7.83
CA CYS A 329 4.12 4.97 7.01
C CYS A 329 3.69 4.78 5.55
N GLY A 330 4.46 5.31 4.59
CA GLY A 330 4.13 5.19 3.16
C GLY A 330 3.05 6.15 2.65
N ALA A 331 2.73 7.21 3.39
CA ALA A 331 1.69 8.19 3.07
C ALA A 331 2.18 9.35 2.17
N GLN A 332 2.90 9.08 1.07
CA GLN A 332 3.46 10.16 0.23
C GLN A 332 2.42 10.85 -0.68
N THR A 333 1.37 10.14 -1.11
CA THR A 333 0.40 10.65 -2.09
C THR A 333 -0.97 10.90 -1.47
N ALA A 334 -1.40 9.99 -0.62
CA ALA A 334 -2.70 9.98 0.02
C ALA A 334 -2.59 9.34 1.41
N VAL A 335 -3.53 9.67 2.27
CA VAL A 335 -3.73 9.00 3.55
C VAL A 335 -4.91 8.05 3.45
N ASN A 336 -4.77 6.85 4.01
CA ASN A 336 -5.88 5.91 4.15
C ASN A 336 -6.93 6.46 5.13
N ILE A 337 -8.16 6.53 4.63
CA ILE A 337 -9.29 7.14 5.30
C ILE A 337 -9.71 6.45 6.59
N GLN A 338 -9.42 5.15 6.72
CA GLN A 338 -9.73 4.44 7.96
C GLN A 338 -8.93 4.99 9.14
N TYR A 339 -7.67 5.39 8.92
CA TYR A 339 -6.87 6.01 9.97
C TYR A 339 -7.30 7.45 10.26
N LEU A 340 -7.82 8.19 9.27
CA LEU A 340 -8.48 9.48 9.53
C LEU A 340 -9.68 9.30 10.44
N ASP A 341 -10.49 8.26 10.19
CA ASP A 341 -11.65 7.95 11.03
C ASP A 341 -11.23 7.49 12.43
N LEU A 342 -10.13 6.73 12.59
CA LEU A 342 -9.55 6.37 13.89
C LEU A 342 -9.12 7.62 14.67
N ALA A 343 -8.31 8.49 14.07
CA ALA A 343 -7.84 9.71 14.71
C ALA A 343 -9.01 10.63 15.07
N LEU A 344 -9.99 10.80 14.17
CA LEU A 344 -11.19 11.60 14.41
C LEU A 344 -12.02 11.07 15.60
N GLN A 345 -12.35 9.77 15.59
CA GLN A 345 -13.21 9.17 16.62
C GLN A 345 -12.55 9.13 18.00
N THR A 346 -11.22 9.00 18.04
CA THR A 346 -10.45 9.00 19.28
C THR A 346 -10.07 10.40 19.76
N LYS A 347 -10.33 11.44 18.96
CA LYS A 347 -9.83 12.81 19.17
C LYS A 347 -8.29 12.89 19.18
N GLY A 348 -7.67 11.99 18.43
CA GLY A 348 -6.24 11.97 18.17
C GLY A 348 -5.87 12.70 16.89
N SER A 349 -4.79 12.24 16.26
CA SER A 349 -4.09 12.97 15.20
C SER A 349 -3.48 12.04 14.15
N ILE A 350 -3.21 12.55 12.95
CA ILE A 350 -2.46 11.86 11.90
C ILE A 350 -1.11 12.55 11.70
N HIS A 351 -0.06 11.76 11.51
CA HIS A 351 1.30 12.24 11.30
C HIS A 351 1.91 11.55 10.08
N THR A 352 2.22 12.32 9.03
CA THR A 352 2.90 11.83 7.82
C THR A 352 4.37 12.26 7.81
N ILE A 353 5.15 11.92 6.78
CA ILE A 353 6.55 12.39 6.74
C ILE A 353 6.65 13.92 6.62
N GLU A 354 5.66 14.58 6.00
CA GLU A 354 5.62 16.02 5.75
C GLU A 354 4.89 16.84 6.83
N GLU A 355 3.80 16.33 7.42
CA GLU A 355 2.90 17.15 8.25
C GLU A 355 2.30 16.42 9.46
N ASP A 356 1.92 17.21 10.47
CA ASP A 356 1.17 16.81 11.67
C ASP A 356 -0.26 17.39 11.59
N ILE A 357 -1.26 16.53 11.71
CA ILE A 357 -2.68 16.88 11.56
C ILE A 357 -3.39 16.60 12.89
N GLU A 358 -3.33 17.58 13.80
CA GLU A 358 -3.72 17.40 15.21
C GLU A 358 -5.19 17.72 15.54
N ASP A 359 -5.86 18.50 14.69
CA ASP A 359 -7.15 19.13 15.00
C ASP A 359 -8.30 18.60 14.15
N LEU A 360 -8.30 17.30 13.82
CA LEU A 360 -9.30 16.70 12.93
C LEU A 360 -10.75 16.92 13.41
N VAL A 361 -10.96 16.94 14.72
CA VAL A 361 -12.27 17.16 15.36
C VAL A 361 -12.82 18.57 15.18
N LYS A 362 -11.98 19.56 14.83
CA LYS A 362 -12.42 20.95 14.57
C LYS A 362 -12.99 21.13 13.17
N ILE A 363 -12.86 20.13 12.31
CA ILE A 363 -13.34 20.20 10.93
C ILE A 363 -14.84 19.94 10.91
N THR A 364 -15.61 20.96 10.54
CA THR A 364 -17.08 20.90 10.54
C THR A 364 -17.63 20.29 9.24
N GLU A 365 -18.86 19.79 9.30
CA GLU A 365 -19.60 19.25 8.17
C GLU A 365 -19.51 20.15 6.92
N GLY A 366 -19.26 19.56 5.76
CA GLY A 366 -19.12 20.24 4.48
C GLY A 366 -17.74 20.86 4.22
N LYS A 367 -16.89 21.04 5.24
CA LYS A 367 -15.53 21.57 5.05
C LYS A 367 -14.61 20.56 4.38
N THR A 368 -13.66 21.10 3.63
CA THR A 368 -12.62 20.34 2.93
C THR A 368 -11.28 20.55 3.61
N ILE A 369 -10.51 19.47 3.73
CA ILE A 369 -9.09 19.50 4.04
C ILE A 369 -8.29 18.87 2.91
N LYS A 370 -7.03 19.27 2.79
CA LYS A 370 -6.07 18.65 1.87
C LYS A 370 -4.99 17.99 2.70
N ILE A 371 -4.70 16.73 2.42
CA ILE A 371 -3.61 15.96 3.04
C ILE A 371 -2.80 15.35 1.90
N GLY A 372 -1.53 15.72 1.82
CA GLY A 372 -0.70 15.40 0.65
C GLY A 372 -1.32 15.90 -0.66
N LYS A 373 -1.52 15.01 -1.64
CA LYS A 373 -2.11 15.36 -2.94
C LYS A 373 -3.64 15.23 -2.97
N LYS A 374 -4.27 14.66 -1.94
CA LYS A 374 -5.71 14.37 -1.93
C LYS A 374 -6.48 15.35 -1.06
N SER A 375 -7.71 15.62 -1.48
CA SER A 375 -8.66 16.42 -0.71
C SER A 375 -9.72 15.51 -0.09
N PHE A 376 -10.20 15.87 1.09
CA PHE A 376 -11.24 15.15 1.82
C PHE A 376 -12.29 16.15 2.29
N ARG A 377 -13.57 15.78 2.21
CA ARG A 377 -14.68 16.56 2.75
C ARG A 377 -15.22 15.86 3.99
N MET A 378 -15.52 16.62 5.04
CA MET A 378 -16.32 16.11 6.15
C MET A 378 -17.77 15.94 5.69
N SER A 379 -18.27 14.70 5.70
CA SER A 379 -19.66 14.39 5.40
C SER A 379 -20.22 13.34 6.36
N LYS A 380 -21.35 13.67 7.01
CA LYS A 380 -22.03 12.82 8.00
C LYS A 380 -21.08 12.34 9.10
N GLY A 381 -20.18 13.21 9.55
CA GLY A 381 -19.23 12.92 10.62
C GLY A 381 -18.08 11.97 10.23
N LYS A 382 -17.82 11.79 8.92
CA LYS A 382 -16.67 11.06 8.40
C LYS A 382 -15.98 11.86 7.31
N PHE A 383 -14.70 11.59 7.08
CA PHE A 383 -14.06 12.08 5.87
C PHE A 383 -14.53 11.28 4.66
N VAL A 384 -14.73 11.95 3.54
CA VAL A 384 -14.94 11.32 2.23
C VAL A 384 -13.93 11.92 1.25
N PRO A 385 -13.25 11.12 0.42
CA PRO A 385 -12.34 11.65 -0.59
C PRO A 385 -13.14 12.53 -1.55
N ILE A 386 -12.59 13.70 -1.88
CA ILE A 386 -13.13 14.56 -2.93
C ILE A 386 -12.06 14.79 -3.97
N ASP A 387 -12.54 14.79 -5.19
CA ASP A 387 -11.74 14.77 -6.41
C ASP A 387 -10.88 16.02 -6.63
#